data_AF-A0AAE7P6N0-F1
#
_entry.id   AF-A0AAE7P6N0-F1
#
_cell.length_a   1.000
_cell.length_b   1.000
_cell.length_c   1.000
_cell.angle_alpha   90.00
_cell.angle_beta   90.00
_cell.angle_gamma   90.00
#
_symmetry.space_group_name_H-M   'P 1'
#
loop_
_entity.id
_entity.type
_entity.pdbx_description
1 polymer ?
#
loop_
_entity_poly.entity_id
_entity_poly.type
_entity_poly.pdbx_seq_one_letter_code
_entity_poly.pdbx_strand_id
1 'polypeptide(L)'
;MVFTHTQAEAGDAFVQEAQRVIDEEWGFKGFVRAYVRVNSVAFSFRGMEVPVESLKELVDETKKCLIDAKKNKQNHFLLIQKANIQARKQAMIDEGKTIIHLASGAAGAAGLIPIPFSDALAIAPIQAGMIYKMNDAFGVKIEDSVAASLIIGLLGVTAVAQVGRTLVNGLLKFIPVAGSIVGSVAGGATAATITEGIGFAYLKVLEKCFNDETGEVELPAMDTIKSLFKESYLSLDTIKKLKP
;
A
#
# COMPACT_ATOMS: atom_id res chain seq x y z
N MET A 1 -2.68 27.47 -26.77
CA MET A 1 -2.27 27.53 -28.18
C MET A 1 -2.10 28.99 -28.54
N VAL A 2 -0.96 29.36 -29.15
CA VAL A 2 -0.63 30.74 -29.51
C VAL A 2 -0.81 30.91 -31.01
N PHE A 3 -1.44 32.00 -31.43
CA PHE A 3 -1.69 32.35 -32.83
C PHE A 3 -0.77 33.50 -33.22
N THR A 4 0.01 33.33 -34.29
CA THR A 4 0.97 34.36 -34.72
C THR A 4 0.75 34.71 -36.19
N HIS A 5 0.53 35.98 -36.48
CA HIS A 5 0.48 36.52 -37.83
C HIS A 5 1.81 37.22 -38.14
N THR A 6 2.80 36.47 -38.61
CA THR A 6 4.16 37.02 -38.82
C THR A 6 4.87 36.33 -39.98
N GLN A 7 5.62 37.14 -40.74
CA GLN A 7 6.48 36.71 -41.84
C GLN A 7 7.56 35.71 -41.38
N ALA A 8 8.05 34.91 -42.33
CA ALA A 8 8.75 33.63 -42.15
C ALA A 8 9.81 33.53 -41.04
N GLU A 9 10.57 34.60 -40.74
CA GLU A 9 11.66 34.59 -39.74
C GLU A 9 11.26 35.20 -38.38
N ALA A 10 10.20 36.03 -38.33
CA ALA A 10 9.79 36.74 -37.12
C ALA A 10 8.86 35.93 -36.20
N GLY A 11 8.21 34.88 -36.74
CA GLY A 11 7.24 34.08 -35.98
C GLY A 11 7.85 33.17 -34.92
N ASP A 12 8.96 32.51 -35.23
CA ASP A 12 9.63 31.63 -34.26
C ASP A 12 10.27 32.47 -33.14
N ALA A 13 10.83 33.64 -33.46
CA ALA A 13 11.33 34.60 -32.47
C ALA A 13 10.21 35.12 -31.56
N PHE A 14 9.02 35.42 -32.12
CA PHE A 14 7.86 35.82 -31.33
C PHE A 14 7.40 34.70 -30.38
N VAL A 15 7.31 33.46 -30.86
CA VAL A 15 6.88 32.32 -30.01
C VAL A 15 7.88 32.07 -28.88
N GLN A 16 9.18 32.14 -29.17
CA GLN A 16 10.23 32.00 -28.16
C GLN A 16 10.16 33.11 -27.11
N GLU A 17 9.95 34.36 -27.53
CA GLU A 17 9.83 35.48 -26.58
C GLU A 17 8.53 35.38 -25.76
N ALA A 18 7.42 34.99 -26.39
CA ALA A 18 6.16 34.73 -25.67
C ALA A 18 6.30 33.59 -24.65
N GLN A 19 7.01 32.51 -25.01
CA GLN A 19 7.35 31.43 -24.09
C GLN A 19 8.22 31.93 -22.94
N ARG A 20 9.27 32.71 -23.23
CA ARG A 20 10.13 33.30 -22.21
C ARG A 20 9.33 34.16 -21.22
N VAL A 21 8.51 35.08 -21.72
CA VAL A 21 7.68 35.95 -20.87
C VAL A 21 6.70 35.14 -20.02
N ILE A 22 6.00 34.16 -20.59
CA ILE A 22 5.05 33.32 -19.83
C ILE A 22 5.76 32.46 -18.78
N ASP A 23 6.92 31.91 -19.12
CA ASP A 23 7.68 31.03 -18.24
C ASP A 23 8.33 31.82 -17.08
N GLU A 24 8.90 32.99 -17.36
CA GLU A 24 9.67 33.81 -16.40
C GLU A 24 8.81 34.76 -15.59
N GLU A 25 7.90 35.51 -16.22
CA GLU A 25 7.10 36.53 -15.51
C GLU A 25 5.86 35.92 -14.84
N TRP A 26 5.27 34.89 -15.44
CA TRP A 26 4.00 34.31 -14.95
C TRP A 26 4.20 32.96 -14.26
N GLY A 27 5.42 32.41 -14.28
CA GLY A 27 5.77 31.15 -13.63
C GLY A 27 5.10 29.91 -14.25
N PHE A 28 4.47 30.06 -15.42
CA PHE A 28 3.76 28.98 -16.09
C PHE A 28 4.68 28.18 -17.01
N LYS A 29 5.82 27.75 -16.47
CA LYS A 29 6.86 27.06 -17.26
C LYS A 29 6.30 25.87 -18.03
N GLY A 30 6.43 25.88 -19.36
CA GLY A 30 5.92 24.80 -20.23
C GLY A 30 4.41 24.84 -20.48
N PHE A 31 3.77 26.00 -20.30
CA PHE A 31 2.35 26.22 -20.61
C PHE A 31 2.07 26.25 -22.11
N VAL A 32 2.93 26.89 -22.90
CA VAL A 32 2.85 26.83 -24.36
C VAL A 32 3.44 25.50 -24.83
N ARG A 33 2.58 24.48 -24.93
CA ARG A 33 2.95 23.11 -25.31
C ARG A 33 2.90 22.84 -26.82
N ALA A 34 2.12 23.61 -27.55
CA ALA A 34 1.96 23.49 -28.99
C ALA A 34 1.65 24.85 -29.61
N TYR A 35 2.19 25.07 -30.82
CA TYR A 35 1.93 26.23 -31.64
C TYR A 35 1.77 25.79 -33.10
N VAL A 36 0.92 26.49 -33.85
CA VAL A 36 0.72 26.28 -35.28
C VAL A 36 0.70 27.65 -35.95
N ARG A 37 1.49 27.80 -37.02
CA ARG A 37 1.48 29.00 -37.87
C ARG A 37 0.27 28.92 -38.78
N VAL A 38 -0.46 30.02 -38.97
CA VAL A 38 -1.70 30.01 -39.76
C VAL A 38 -1.77 31.26 -40.62
N ASN A 39 -2.15 31.09 -41.89
CA ASN A 39 -2.56 32.19 -42.75
C ASN A 39 -4.06 32.08 -43.05
N SER A 40 -4.88 32.89 -42.39
CA SER A 40 -6.34 32.79 -42.50
C SER A 40 -6.94 33.52 -43.70
N VAL A 41 -6.18 34.41 -44.34
CA VAL A 41 -6.65 35.23 -45.47
C VAL A 41 -5.53 35.30 -46.52
N ALA A 42 -5.88 35.14 -47.80
CA ALA A 42 -4.90 35.31 -48.87
C ALA A 42 -4.42 36.77 -48.94
N PHE A 43 -3.12 36.99 -49.14
CA PHE A 43 -2.57 38.34 -49.25
C PHE A 43 -1.45 38.41 -50.30
N SER A 44 -1.26 39.58 -50.90
CA SER A 44 -0.19 39.79 -51.88
C SER A 44 1.07 40.34 -51.19
N PHE A 45 2.21 39.72 -51.46
CA PHE A 45 3.51 40.18 -51.01
C PHE A 45 4.48 40.22 -52.18
N ARG A 46 5.02 41.42 -52.48
CA ARG A 46 5.95 41.65 -53.60
C ARG A 46 5.45 41.11 -54.95
N GLY A 47 4.14 41.20 -55.19
CA GLY A 47 3.52 40.72 -56.43
C GLY A 47 3.26 39.20 -56.50
N MET A 48 3.58 38.44 -55.44
CA MET A 48 3.21 37.04 -55.29
C MET A 48 1.99 36.91 -54.37
N GLU A 49 1.05 36.04 -54.72
CA GLU A 49 -0.15 35.78 -53.93
C GLU A 49 0.13 34.62 -52.95
N VAL A 50 0.00 34.88 -51.65
CA VAL A 50 0.17 33.88 -50.60
C VAL A 50 -1.22 33.33 -50.25
N PRO A 51 -1.48 32.03 -50.46
CA PRO A 51 -2.79 31.44 -50.21
C PRO A 51 -3.07 31.25 -48.71
N VAL A 52 -4.34 30.99 -48.39
CA VAL A 52 -4.76 30.55 -47.06
C VAL A 52 -4.13 29.19 -46.75
N GLU A 53 -3.51 29.05 -45.57
CA GLU A 53 -2.73 27.85 -45.20
C GLU A 53 -2.85 27.52 -43.70
N SER A 54 -2.68 26.25 -43.35
CA SER A 54 -2.55 25.72 -41.98
C SER A 54 -3.73 25.89 -41.00
N LEU A 55 -4.89 26.37 -41.45
CA LEU A 55 -6.13 26.37 -40.65
C LEU A 55 -6.56 24.97 -40.19
N LYS A 56 -6.34 23.96 -41.03
CA LYS A 56 -6.68 22.56 -40.69
C LYS A 56 -5.76 22.02 -39.58
N GLU A 57 -4.46 22.27 -39.70
CA GLU A 57 -3.45 21.89 -38.71
C GLU A 57 -3.74 22.55 -37.36
N LEU A 58 -4.19 23.82 -37.38
CA LEU A 58 -4.60 24.54 -36.19
C LEU A 58 -5.75 23.84 -35.46
N VAL A 59 -6.81 23.49 -36.21
CA VAL A 59 -7.97 22.80 -35.65
C VAL A 59 -7.59 21.43 -35.09
N ASP A 60 -6.73 20.70 -35.78
CA ASP A 60 -6.29 19.37 -35.36
C ASP A 60 -5.41 19.43 -34.10
N GLU A 61 -4.47 20.39 -34.03
CA GLU A 61 -3.63 20.57 -32.83
C GLU A 61 -4.46 21.11 -31.64
N THR A 62 -5.48 21.94 -31.89
CA THR A 62 -6.44 22.37 -30.87
C THR A 62 -7.20 21.17 -30.30
N LYS A 63 -7.74 20.30 -31.16
CA LYS A 63 -8.45 19.09 -30.74
C LYS A 63 -7.56 18.17 -29.90
N LYS A 64 -6.31 17.98 -30.33
CA LYS A 64 -5.31 17.19 -29.61
C LYS A 64 -5.04 17.78 -28.22
N CYS A 65 -4.79 19.09 -28.11
CA CYS A 65 -4.61 19.77 -26.83
C CYS A 65 -5.81 19.59 -25.89
N LEU A 66 -7.04 19.65 -26.41
CA LEU A 66 -8.26 19.45 -25.62
C LEU A 66 -8.38 18.01 -25.10
N ILE A 67 -8.07 17.02 -25.93
CA ILE A 67 -8.07 15.61 -25.56
C ILE A 67 -7.01 15.36 -24.46
N ASP A 68 -5.80 15.90 -24.64
CA ASP A 68 -4.71 15.77 -23.68
C ASP A 68 -5.03 16.44 -22.34
N ALA A 69 -5.64 17.63 -22.37
CA ALA A 69 -6.08 18.32 -21.16
C ALA A 69 -7.11 17.49 -20.38
N LYS A 70 -8.11 16.91 -21.09
CA LYS A 70 -9.11 16.02 -20.48
C LYS A 70 -8.46 14.78 -19.85
N LYS A 71 -7.55 14.13 -20.59
CA LYS A 71 -6.82 12.94 -20.10
C LYS A 71 -5.94 13.25 -18.89
N ASN A 72 -5.21 14.37 -18.91
CA ASN A 72 -4.36 14.78 -17.79
C ASN A 72 -5.18 15.06 -16.53
N LYS A 73 -6.34 15.73 -16.65
CA LYS A 73 -7.23 15.96 -15.51
C LYS A 73 -7.73 14.64 -14.89
N GLN A 74 -8.14 13.69 -15.73
CA GLN A 74 -8.58 12.35 -15.28
C GLN A 74 -7.45 11.60 -14.59
N ASN A 75 -6.26 11.57 -15.20
CA ASN A 75 -5.08 10.91 -14.62
C ASN A 75 -4.69 11.52 -13.28
N HIS A 76 -4.67 12.85 -13.17
CA HIS A 76 -4.31 13.52 -11.92
C HIS A 76 -5.31 13.20 -10.80
N PHE A 77 -6.61 13.19 -11.11
CA PHE A 77 -7.64 12.78 -10.17
C PHE A 77 -7.45 11.33 -9.69
N LEU A 78 -7.13 10.40 -10.60
CA LEU A 78 -6.84 9.01 -10.25
C LEU A 78 -5.58 8.88 -9.39
N LEU A 79 -4.52 9.64 -9.68
CA LEU A 79 -3.29 9.65 -8.87
C LEU A 79 -3.56 10.14 -7.45
N ILE A 80 -4.36 11.20 -7.29
CA ILE A 80 -4.76 11.70 -5.96
C ILE A 80 -5.58 10.64 -5.22
N GLN A 81 -6.53 9.97 -5.88
CA GLN A 81 -7.29 8.90 -5.26
C GLN A 81 -6.39 7.73 -4.81
N LYS A 82 -5.46 7.31 -5.66
CA LYS A 82 -4.49 6.25 -5.32
C LYS A 82 -3.61 6.67 -4.14
N ALA A 83 -3.11 7.91 -4.12
CA ALA A 83 -2.33 8.42 -3.00
C ALA A 83 -3.13 8.44 -1.69
N ASN A 84 -4.42 8.81 -1.75
CA ASN A 84 -5.30 8.78 -0.59
C ASN A 84 -5.57 7.34 -0.09
N ILE A 85 -5.78 6.38 -1.00
CA ILE A 85 -5.92 4.96 -0.67
C ILE A 85 -4.66 4.43 0.00
N GLN A 86 -3.48 4.77 -0.51
CA GLN A 86 -2.19 4.38 0.09
C GLN A 86 -1.99 4.99 1.48
N ALA A 87 -2.34 6.27 1.67
CA ALA A 87 -2.29 6.90 2.99
C ALA A 87 -3.24 6.21 3.99
N ARG A 88 -4.46 5.86 3.55
CA ARG A 88 -5.41 5.09 4.36
C ARG A 88 -4.88 3.70 4.71
N LYS A 89 -4.32 2.98 3.73
CA LYS A 89 -3.67 1.67 3.94
C LYS A 89 -2.59 1.76 5.01
N GLN A 90 -1.74 2.78 4.94
CA GLN A 90 -0.67 2.99 5.92
C GLN A 90 -1.23 3.25 7.33
N ALA A 91 -2.27 4.09 7.44
CA ALA A 91 -2.95 4.32 8.72
C ALA A 91 -3.54 3.04 9.32
N MET A 92 -4.21 2.21 8.50
CA MET A 92 -4.74 0.90 8.91
C MET A 92 -3.64 -0.05 9.38
N ILE A 93 -2.50 -0.07 8.69
CA ILE A 93 -1.32 -0.87 9.08
C ILE A 93 -0.79 -0.42 10.44
N ASP A 94 -0.68 0.89 10.67
CA ASP A 94 -0.13 1.43 11.92
C ASP A 94 -1.09 1.26 13.10
N GLU A 95 -2.40 1.35 12.87
CA GLU A 95 -3.43 0.95 13.83
C GLU A 95 -3.35 -0.54 14.15
N GLY A 96 -3.21 -1.40 13.13
CA GLY A 96 -2.98 -2.83 13.28
C GLY A 96 -1.77 -3.15 14.17
N LYS A 97 -0.62 -2.50 13.94
CA LYS A 97 0.58 -2.64 14.80
C LYS A 97 0.30 -2.25 16.25
N THR A 98 -0.44 -1.16 16.46
CA THR A 98 -0.81 -0.69 17.80
C THR A 98 -1.64 -1.75 18.54
N ILE A 99 -2.63 -2.32 17.86
CA ILE A 99 -3.47 -3.41 18.40
C ILE A 99 -2.61 -4.64 18.76
N ILE A 100 -1.65 -5.00 17.88
CA ILE A 100 -0.74 -6.13 18.10
C ILE A 100 0.14 -5.91 19.32
N HIS A 101 0.77 -4.75 19.46
CA HIS A 101 1.63 -4.46 20.61
C HIS A 101 0.84 -4.43 21.92
N LEU A 102 -0.38 -3.86 21.91
CA LEU A 102 -1.25 -3.86 23.08
C LEU A 102 -1.65 -5.29 23.49
N ALA A 103 -2.07 -6.11 22.53
CA ALA A 103 -2.43 -7.51 22.77
C ALA A 103 -1.23 -8.35 23.23
N SER A 104 -0.06 -8.11 22.64
CA SER A 104 1.21 -8.74 23.03
C SER A 104 1.59 -8.38 24.47
N GLY A 105 1.49 -7.10 24.85
CA GLY A 105 1.72 -6.66 26.23
C GLY A 105 0.73 -7.29 27.21
N ALA A 106 -0.55 -7.35 26.87
CA ALA A 106 -1.58 -8.00 27.68
C ALA A 106 -1.34 -9.51 27.84
N ALA A 107 -1.00 -10.20 26.74
CA ALA A 107 -0.65 -11.62 26.76
C ALA A 107 0.62 -11.86 27.58
N GLY A 108 1.59 -10.96 27.50
CA GLY A 108 2.81 -11.02 28.31
C GLY A 108 2.54 -10.85 29.79
N ALA A 109 1.63 -9.95 30.18
CA ALA A 109 1.19 -9.83 31.57
C ALA A 109 0.43 -11.09 32.04
N ALA A 110 -0.43 -11.66 31.19
CA ALA A 110 -1.20 -12.86 31.51
C ALA A 110 -0.30 -14.11 31.66
N GLY A 111 0.76 -14.24 30.86
CA GLY A 111 1.73 -15.33 30.92
C GLY A 111 2.69 -15.28 32.12
N LEU A 112 2.58 -14.29 33.01
CA LEU A 112 3.31 -14.27 34.29
C LEU A 112 2.65 -15.16 35.36
N ILE A 113 1.47 -15.71 35.08
CA ILE A 113 0.77 -16.66 35.94
C ILE A 113 1.25 -18.07 35.56
N PRO A 114 1.96 -18.82 36.43
CA PRO A 114 2.52 -20.10 36.05
C PRO A 114 1.46 -21.20 36.14
N ILE A 115 0.74 -21.50 35.04
CA ILE A 115 -0.12 -22.70 34.98
C ILE A 115 0.26 -23.56 33.76
N PRO A 116 0.88 -24.74 33.98
CA PRO A 116 1.31 -25.60 32.88
C PRO A 116 0.09 -26.05 32.05
N PHE A 117 0.18 -25.82 30.73
CA PHE A 117 -0.87 -26.09 29.73
C PHE A 117 -2.18 -25.27 29.83
N SER A 118 -2.39 -24.47 30.87
CA SER A 118 -3.60 -23.61 31.03
C SER A 118 -3.41 -22.19 30.51
N ASP A 119 -2.17 -21.68 30.45
CA ASP A 119 -1.86 -20.34 29.94
C ASP A 119 -2.33 -20.12 28.48
N ALA A 120 -2.36 -21.19 27.67
CA ALA A 120 -2.90 -21.16 26.32
C ALA A 120 -4.42 -20.85 26.28
N LEU A 121 -5.17 -21.25 27.31
CA LEU A 121 -6.62 -20.99 27.41
C LEU A 121 -6.90 -19.53 27.81
N ALA A 122 -6.02 -18.92 28.61
CA ALA A 122 -6.16 -17.53 29.07
C ALA A 122 -5.75 -16.50 27.99
N ILE A 123 -4.81 -16.84 27.10
CA ILE A 123 -4.31 -15.94 26.05
C ILE A 123 -5.20 -15.96 24.79
N ALA A 124 -5.98 -17.03 24.58
CA ALA A 124 -6.86 -17.16 23.41
C ALA A 124 -7.88 -16.01 23.27
N PRO A 125 -8.56 -15.53 24.33
CA PRO A 125 -9.43 -14.35 24.24
C PRO A 125 -8.69 -13.07 23.84
N ILE A 126 -7.45 -12.88 24.31
CA ILE A 126 -6.63 -11.71 23.96
C ILE A 126 -6.29 -11.74 22.47
N GLN A 127 -5.87 -12.90 21.96
CA GLN A 127 -5.56 -13.09 20.54
C GLN A 127 -6.82 -12.99 19.66
N ALA A 128 -7.96 -13.53 20.11
CA ALA A 128 -9.24 -13.37 19.42
C ALA A 128 -9.67 -11.90 19.32
N GLY A 129 -9.59 -11.16 20.43
CA GLY A 129 -9.89 -9.74 20.48
C GLY A 129 -8.94 -8.90 19.60
N MET A 130 -7.67 -9.28 19.54
CA MET A 130 -6.68 -8.66 18.63
C MET A 130 -7.11 -8.82 17.17
N ILE A 131 -7.45 -10.04 16.74
CA ILE A 131 -7.90 -10.33 15.37
C ILE A 131 -9.18 -9.57 15.04
N TYR A 132 -10.14 -9.52 15.96
CA TYR A 132 -11.39 -8.78 15.75
C TYR A 132 -11.14 -7.28 15.54
N LYS A 133 -10.36 -6.66 16.44
CA LYS A 133 -10.00 -5.23 16.33
C LYS A 133 -9.21 -4.92 15.06
N MET A 134 -8.33 -5.83 14.62
CA MET A 134 -7.62 -5.66 13.35
C MET A 134 -8.58 -5.72 12.16
N ASN A 135 -9.58 -6.60 12.15
CA ASN A 135 -10.58 -6.63 11.09
C ASN A 135 -11.43 -5.36 11.05
N ASP A 136 -11.84 -4.86 12.21
CA ASP A 136 -12.56 -3.59 12.33
C ASP A 136 -11.73 -2.41 11.78
N ALA A 137 -10.45 -2.31 12.17
CA ALA A 137 -9.53 -1.28 11.65
C ALA A 137 -9.35 -1.35 10.12
N PHE A 138 -9.39 -2.54 9.53
CA PHE A 138 -9.29 -2.74 8.09
C PHE A 138 -10.66 -2.70 7.37
N GLY A 139 -11.76 -2.45 8.08
CA GLY A 139 -13.11 -2.39 7.52
C GLY A 139 -13.64 -3.74 7.02
N VAL A 140 -13.05 -4.85 7.47
CA VAL A 140 -13.43 -6.21 7.07
C VAL A 140 -14.68 -6.61 7.86
N LYS A 141 -15.80 -6.70 7.15
CA LYS A 141 -17.03 -7.30 7.68
C LYS A 141 -16.95 -8.81 7.52
N ILE A 142 -16.51 -9.48 8.58
CA ILE A 142 -16.56 -10.93 8.66
C ILE A 142 -17.82 -11.35 9.42
N GLU A 143 -18.56 -12.30 8.87
CA GLU A 143 -19.61 -12.99 9.61
C GLU A 143 -19.00 -13.72 10.81
N ASP A 144 -19.73 -13.81 11.93
CA ASP A 144 -19.23 -14.41 13.17
C ASP A 144 -18.70 -15.84 12.98
N SER A 145 -19.28 -16.60 12.05
CA SER A 145 -18.87 -17.96 11.67
C SER A 145 -17.51 -17.99 10.96
N VAL A 146 -17.24 -17.00 10.10
CA VAL A 146 -15.98 -16.84 9.35
C VAL A 146 -14.90 -16.30 10.28
N ALA A 147 -15.24 -15.31 11.12
CA ALA A 147 -14.36 -14.80 12.16
C ALA A 147 -13.92 -15.89 13.14
N ALA A 148 -14.86 -16.68 13.65
CA ALA A 148 -14.57 -17.82 14.52
C ALA A 148 -13.71 -18.88 13.81
N SER A 149 -14.03 -19.22 12.56
CA SER A 149 -13.24 -20.18 11.76
C SER A 149 -11.83 -19.68 11.45
N LEU A 150 -11.66 -18.38 11.27
CA LEU A 150 -10.37 -17.73 11.09
C LEU A 150 -9.57 -17.81 12.39
N ILE A 151 -10.14 -17.39 13.52
CA ILE A 151 -9.51 -17.48 14.84
C ILE A 151 -9.11 -18.94 15.14
N ILE A 152 -10.02 -19.90 14.99
CA ILE A 152 -9.76 -21.34 15.18
C ILE A 152 -8.67 -21.83 14.21
N GLY A 153 -8.71 -21.40 12.96
CA GLY A 153 -7.73 -21.73 11.94
C GLY A 153 -6.33 -21.23 12.27
N LEU A 154 -6.22 -19.96 12.68
CA LEU A 154 -4.98 -19.32 13.08
C LEU A 154 -4.39 -20.00 14.33
N LEU A 155 -5.23 -20.21 15.35
CA LEU A 155 -4.85 -20.92 16.59
C LEU A 155 -4.41 -22.36 16.31
N GLY A 156 -5.11 -23.07 15.42
CA GLY A 156 -4.76 -24.41 14.99
C GLY A 156 -3.41 -24.47 14.27
N VAL A 157 -3.13 -23.53 13.36
CA VAL A 157 -1.82 -23.43 12.68
C VAL A 157 -0.70 -23.17 13.70
N THR A 158 -0.94 -22.31 14.70
CA THR A 158 0.06 -22.05 15.75
C THR A 158 0.29 -23.23 16.66
N ALA A 159 -0.76 -23.98 17.03
CA ALA A 159 -0.64 -25.19 17.84
C ALA A 159 0.19 -26.25 17.10
N VAL A 160 -0.07 -26.46 15.81
CA VAL A 160 0.73 -27.38 14.97
C VAL A 160 2.18 -26.90 14.83
N ALA A 161 2.40 -25.59 14.65
CA ALA A 161 3.75 -25.04 14.56
C ALA A 161 4.53 -25.18 15.88
N GLN A 162 3.88 -25.03 17.03
CA GLN A 162 4.49 -25.23 18.35
C GLN A 162 4.78 -26.70 18.65
N VAL A 163 3.84 -27.61 18.37
CA VAL A 163 4.05 -29.06 18.54
C VAL A 163 5.12 -29.56 17.58
N GLY A 164 5.07 -29.12 16.31
CA GLY A 164 6.10 -29.38 15.32
C GLY A 164 7.47 -28.90 15.78
N ARG A 165 7.62 -27.63 16.18
CA ARG A 165 8.87 -27.09 16.74
C ARG A 165 9.32 -27.82 18.00
N THR A 166 8.41 -28.26 18.88
CA THR A 166 8.77 -29.03 20.08
C THR A 166 9.26 -30.43 19.75
N LEU A 167 8.77 -31.03 18.65
CA LEU A 167 9.28 -32.30 18.13
C LEU A 167 10.62 -32.11 17.40
N VAL A 168 10.79 -31.06 16.58
CA VAL A 168 12.05 -30.80 15.86
C VAL A 168 13.15 -30.30 16.82
N ASN A 169 12.80 -29.48 17.81
CA ASN A 169 13.70 -29.03 18.88
C ASN A 169 13.87 -30.09 19.98
N GLY A 170 12.90 -31.02 20.12
CA GLY A 170 13.01 -32.21 20.97
C GLY A 170 14.07 -33.18 20.47
N LEU A 171 14.38 -33.15 19.16
CA LEU A 171 15.50 -33.84 18.54
C LEU A 171 16.81 -33.02 18.56
N LEU A 172 16.76 -31.74 18.95
CA LEU A 172 17.92 -30.88 19.26
C LEU A 172 18.32 -30.95 20.75
N LYS A 173 17.78 -31.90 21.51
CA LYS A 173 18.25 -32.22 22.89
C LYS A 173 19.68 -32.80 22.95
N PHE A 174 20.45 -32.71 21.86
CA PHE A 174 21.90 -32.98 21.83
C PHE A 174 22.76 -31.75 21.52
N ILE A 175 22.22 -30.53 21.58
CA ILE A 175 23.05 -29.31 21.55
C ILE A 175 22.82 -28.50 22.84
N PRO A 176 23.73 -28.65 23.83
CA PRO A 176 23.76 -27.86 25.06
C PRO A 176 24.45 -26.50 24.80
N VAL A 177 23.81 -25.63 24.03
CA VAL A 177 24.25 -24.23 23.87
C VAL A 177 23.02 -23.33 23.93
N ALA A 178 22.89 -22.61 25.06
CA ALA A 178 21.78 -21.75 25.51
C ALA A 178 20.55 -22.51 26.06
N GLY A 179 20.55 -23.06 27.27
CA GLY A 179 21.19 -22.57 28.49
C GLY A 179 20.23 -21.69 29.29
N SER A 180 19.50 -22.31 30.23
CA SER A 180 19.21 -21.73 31.56
C SER A 180 18.50 -20.37 31.65
N ILE A 181 17.19 -20.32 31.37
CA ILE A 181 16.27 -19.45 32.13
C ILE A 181 15.15 -20.32 32.70
N VAL A 182 15.42 -20.78 33.92
CA VAL A 182 14.51 -21.50 34.80
C VAL A 182 13.44 -20.54 35.33
N GLY A 183 12.17 -20.95 35.25
CA GLY A 183 11.28 -20.85 36.41
C GLY A 183 10.20 -19.75 36.44
N SER A 184 10.51 -18.46 36.23
CA SER A 184 9.57 -17.43 36.73
C SER A 184 9.42 -16.15 35.87
N VAL A 185 10.16 -16.01 34.77
CA VAL A 185 10.11 -14.82 33.88
C VAL A 185 9.79 -15.19 32.42
N ALA A 186 9.80 -16.49 32.09
CA ALA A 186 9.73 -16.97 30.71
C ALA A 186 8.31 -17.01 30.12
N GLY A 187 7.26 -17.17 30.93
CA GLY A 187 5.89 -17.32 30.42
C GLY A 187 5.38 -16.06 29.74
N GLY A 188 5.56 -14.90 30.38
CA GLY A 188 5.11 -13.61 29.85
C GLY A 188 5.84 -13.17 28.58
N ALA A 189 7.18 -13.21 28.58
CA ALA A 189 7.96 -12.85 27.39
C ALA A 189 7.65 -13.77 26.19
N THR A 190 7.44 -15.07 26.46
CA THR A 190 7.09 -16.06 25.44
C THR A 190 5.67 -15.82 24.91
N ALA A 191 4.70 -15.59 25.78
CA ALA A 191 3.30 -15.27 25.44
C ALA A 191 3.18 -14.00 24.60
N ALA A 192 3.91 -12.94 24.97
CA ALA A 192 4.00 -11.70 24.20
C ALA A 192 4.58 -11.95 22.80
N THR A 193 5.72 -12.65 22.71
CA THR A 193 6.39 -12.94 21.44
C THR A 193 5.51 -13.76 20.48
N ILE A 194 4.81 -14.77 20.99
CA ILE A 194 3.89 -15.59 20.19
C ILE A 194 2.71 -14.75 19.69
N THR A 195 2.10 -13.98 20.58
CA THR A 195 0.95 -13.10 20.25
C THR A 195 1.34 -12.05 19.22
N GLU A 196 2.51 -11.45 19.38
CA GLU A 196 3.08 -10.51 18.40
C GLU A 196 3.30 -11.17 17.04
N GLY A 197 3.87 -12.38 17.01
CA GLY A 197 4.06 -13.14 15.78
C GLY A 197 2.74 -13.47 15.06
N ILE A 198 1.71 -13.87 15.81
CA ILE A 198 0.37 -14.11 15.26
C ILE A 198 -0.21 -12.82 14.69
N GLY A 199 -0.11 -11.73 15.44
CA GLY A 199 -0.58 -10.41 15.04
C GLY A 199 0.06 -9.95 13.73
N PHE A 200 1.39 -9.97 13.63
CA PHE A 200 2.09 -9.55 12.41
C PHE A 200 1.85 -10.49 11.22
N ALA A 201 1.71 -11.80 11.46
CA ALA A 201 1.36 -12.73 10.40
C ALA A 201 -0.03 -12.45 9.84
N TYR A 202 -1.00 -12.15 10.71
CA TYR A 202 -2.33 -11.79 10.28
C TYR A 202 -2.39 -10.42 9.60
N LEU A 203 -1.64 -9.43 10.10
CA LEU A 203 -1.48 -8.13 9.46
C LEU A 203 -0.98 -8.30 8.01
N LYS A 204 -0.02 -9.19 7.79
CA LYS A 204 0.48 -9.50 6.44
C LYS A 204 -0.57 -10.14 5.54
N VAL A 205 -1.49 -10.93 6.08
CA VAL A 205 -2.64 -11.43 5.32
C VAL A 205 -3.54 -10.27 4.91
N LEU A 206 -3.91 -9.38 5.84
CA LEU A 206 -4.73 -8.21 5.54
C LEU A 206 -4.07 -7.28 4.51
N GLU A 207 -2.76 -7.07 4.62
CA GLU A 207 -1.97 -6.31 3.63
C GLU A 207 -1.99 -6.95 2.24
N LYS A 208 -1.83 -8.28 2.14
CA LYS A 208 -1.88 -9.03 0.87
C LYS A 208 -3.28 -9.04 0.26
N CYS A 209 -4.32 -8.99 1.08
CA CYS A 209 -5.73 -8.97 0.67
C CYS A 209 -6.29 -7.55 0.43
N PHE A 210 -5.48 -6.51 0.67
CA PHE A 210 -5.88 -5.12 0.44
C PHE A 210 -5.84 -4.78 -1.06
N ASN A 211 -6.96 -4.33 -1.60
CA ASN A 211 -7.07 -3.88 -2.97
C ASN A 211 -6.62 -2.41 -3.09
N ASP A 212 -5.48 -2.15 -3.73
CA ASP A 212 -4.94 -0.80 -3.88
C ASP A 212 -5.74 0.11 -4.84
N GLU A 213 -6.75 -0.43 -5.54
CA GLU A 213 -7.66 0.33 -6.41
C GLU A 213 -8.94 0.77 -5.70
N THR A 214 -9.54 -0.10 -4.89
CA THR A 214 -10.77 0.20 -4.12
C THR A 214 -10.48 0.68 -2.71
N GLY A 215 -9.32 0.30 -2.17
CA GLY A 215 -8.91 0.49 -0.79
C GLY A 215 -9.59 -0.46 0.20
N GLU A 216 -10.32 -1.45 -0.27
CA GLU A 216 -11.03 -2.42 0.57
C GLU A 216 -10.22 -3.71 0.72
N VAL A 217 -10.48 -4.45 1.79
CA VAL A 217 -9.87 -5.77 2.01
C VAL A 217 -10.88 -6.84 1.64
N GLU A 218 -10.50 -7.69 0.68
CA GLU A 218 -11.30 -8.83 0.25
C GLU A 218 -10.62 -10.12 0.73
N LEU A 219 -11.21 -10.75 1.74
CA LEU A 219 -10.67 -11.98 2.29
C LEU A 219 -10.98 -13.16 1.34
N PRO A 220 -9.97 -13.95 0.94
CA PRO A 220 -10.16 -15.13 0.11
C PRO A 220 -10.74 -16.29 0.93
N ALA A 221 -10.91 -17.46 0.30
CA ALA A 221 -11.35 -18.66 0.99
C ALA A 221 -10.43 -19.02 2.18
N MET A 222 -11.02 -19.63 3.21
CA MET A 222 -10.36 -19.85 4.50
C MET A 222 -9.08 -20.71 4.42
N ASP A 223 -9.01 -21.65 3.50
CA ASP A 223 -7.82 -22.45 3.21
C ASP A 223 -6.65 -21.59 2.71
N THR A 224 -6.96 -20.63 1.83
CA THR A 224 -6.00 -19.64 1.32
C THR A 224 -5.52 -18.72 2.44
N ILE A 225 -6.44 -18.23 3.28
CA ILE A 225 -6.09 -17.42 4.47
C ILE A 225 -5.13 -18.19 5.38
N LYS A 226 -5.43 -19.47 5.69
CA LYS A 226 -4.56 -20.31 6.52
C LYS A 226 -3.18 -20.50 5.89
N SER A 227 -3.12 -20.68 4.57
CA SER A 227 -1.86 -20.81 3.84
C SER A 227 -1.02 -19.53 3.91
N LEU A 228 -1.61 -18.39 3.58
CA LEU A 228 -0.96 -17.07 3.62
C LEU A 228 -0.49 -16.72 5.04
N PHE A 229 -1.31 -17.04 6.04
CA PHE A 229 -0.94 -16.87 7.43
C PHE A 229 0.24 -17.76 7.81
N LYS A 230 0.21 -19.05 7.46
CA LYS A 230 1.30 -19.98 7.75
C LYS A 230 2.61 -19.53 7.10
N GLU A 231 2.57 -19.12 5.84
CA GLU A 231 3.72 -18.56 5.11
C GLU A 231 4.26 -17.30 5.80
N SER A 232 3.37 -16.36 6.16
CA SER A 232 3.73 -15.12 6.85
C SER A 232 4.31 -15.39 8.23
N TYR A 233 3.72 -16.30 9.01
CA TYR A 233 4.18 -16.65 10.35
C TYR A 233 5.54 -17.36 10.34
N LEU A 234 5.77 -18.26 9.39
CA LEU A 234 7.06 -18.95 9.24
C LEU A 234 8.17 -18.04 8.71
N SER A 235 7.83 -17.06 7.86
CA SER A 235 8.80 -16.08 7.36
C SER A 235 9.22 -15.04 8.42
N LEU A 236 8.34 -14.70 9.38
CA LEU A 236 8.69 -13.82 10.52
C LEU A 236 9.81 -14.40 11.40
N ASP A 237 9.83 -15.72 11.60
CA ASP A 237 10.89 -16.44 12.31
C ASP A 237 12.25 -16.37 11.58
N THR A 238 12.22 -16.33 10.24
CA THR A 238 13.41 -16.15 9.41
C THR A 238 13.96 -14.72 9.51
N ILE A 239 13.09 -13.72 9.69
CA ILE A 239 13.47 -12.31 9.83
C ILE A 239 14.08 -12.01 11.22
N LYS A 240 13.60 -12.64 12.30
CA LYS A 240 14.24 -12.52 13.64
C LYS A 240 15.64 -13.17 13.69
N LYS A 241 15.96 -14.12 12.80
CA LYS A 241 17.31 -14.71 12.66
C LYS A 241 18.29 -13.85 11.85
N LEU A 242 17.85 -12.71 11.30
CA LEU A 242 18.65 -11.82 10.45
C LEU A 242 18.94 -10.44 11.09
N LYS A 243 18.58 -10.24 12.36
CA LYS A 243 18.99 -9.03 13.10
C LYS A 243 20.25 -9.38 13.93
N PRO A 244 21.37 -8.65 13.76
CA PRO A 244 22.59 -8.87 14.54
C PRO A 244 22.37 -8.64 16.03
#